data_AF-A0A177N8K3-F1
#
_entry.id   AF-A0A177N8K3-F1
#
_cell.length_a   1.000
_cell.length_b   1.000
_cell.length_c   1.000
_cell.angle_alpha   90.00
_cell.angle_beta   90.00
_cell.angle_gamma   90.00
#
_symmetry.space_group_name_H-M   'P 1'
#
loop_
_entity.id
_entity.type
_entity.pdbx_description
1 polymer ?
#
loop_
_entity_poly.entity_id
_entity_poly.type
_entity_poly.pdbx_seq_one_letter_code
_entity_poly.pdbx_strand_id
1 'polypeptide(L)'
;MSAMLASVNSLQEALFMQSFQVDVIDLKQPAKGALGALAVADVAEIVNSLDSGRLISATVGDLPMQPDVLVTAVQAMAATGVNYVKIGFFPADNWLDCIHQLGILAKQGYALIAVLFADSQPDLAVIQALQQAGFAGVMLDTMHKNLGSLTQHMSPAELQAFVGKAKAAGLISGLAGSLTKEDISVLLPLRADYLGFRGALCKQSQRTAGLDSQQIADIRQRIK
;
A
#
# COMPACT_ATOMS: atom_id res chain seq x y z
N MET A 1 -11.84 13.75 0.46
CA MET A 1 -11.06 13.54 -0.78
C MET A 1 -10.07 12.44 -0.52
N SER A 2 -9.71 11.66 -1.54
CA SER A 2 -8.69 10.62 -1.39
C SER A 2 -7.30 11.25 -1.27
N ALA A 3 -6.45 10.69 -0.39
CA ALA A 3 -5.05 11.06 -0.27
C ALA A 3 -4.20 10.47 -1.41
N MET A 4 -3.09 11.12 -1.73
CA MET A 4 -2.06 10.65 -2.65
C MET A 4 -0.98 9.89 -1.87
N LEU A 5 -0.81 8.61 -2.20
CA LEU A 5 0.30 7.79 -1.72
C LEU A 5 1.33 7.59 -2.83
N ALA A 6 2.59 7.95 -2.57
CA ALA A 6 3.69 7.81 -3.52
C ALA A 6 4.67 6.73 -3.04
N SER A 7 4.87 5.69 -3.85
CA SER A 7 5.86 4.67 -3.55
C SER A 7 7.27 5.07 -4.02
N VAL A 8 8.22 5.03 -3.11
CA VAL A 8 9.65 5.33 -3.31
C VAL A 8 10.53 4.15 -2.89
N ASN A 9 11.72 4.03 -3.46
CA ASN A 9 12.59 2.87 -3.25
C ASN A 9 13.98 3.18 -2.68
N SER A 10 14.23 4.42 -2.28
CA SER A 10 15.52 4.86 -1.77
C SER A 10 15.39 6.14 -0.95
N LEU A 11 16.41 6.43 -0.13
CA LEU A 11 16.51 7.70 0.59
C LEU A 11 16.46 8.91 -0.35
N GLN A 12 17.17 8.83 -1.49
CA GLN A 12 17.19 9.90 -2.46
C GLN A 12 15.79 10.19 -3.03
N GLU A 13 15.02 9.16 -3.38
CA GLU A 13 13.64 9.33 -3.85
C GLU A 13 12.71 9.85 -2.73
N ALA A 14 12.88 9.37 -1.49
CA ALA A 14 12.09 9.81 -0.35
C ALA A 14 12.32 11.30 -0.05
N LEU A 15 13.59 11.74 0.00
CA LEU A 15 13.96 13.14 0.17
C LEU A 15 13.44 13.99 -0.99
N PHE A 16 13.53 13.49 -2.22
CA PHE A 16 12.99 14.17 -3.39
C PHE A 16 11.46 14.36 -3.29
N MET A 17 10.72 13.39 -2.72
CA MET A 17 9.27 13.50 -2.52
C MET A 17 8.85 14.54 -1.49
N GLN A 18 9.74 14.97 -0.61
CA GLN A 18 9.41 16.01 0.38
C GLN A 18 9.06 17.35 -0.28
N SER A 19 9.67 17.64 -1.43
CA SER A 19 9.42 18.85 -2.22
C SER A 19 8.04 18.88 -2.88
N PHE A 20 7.25 17.81 -2.76
CA PHE A 20 5.92 17.69 -3.36
C PHE A 20 4.84 17.50 -2.29
N GLN A 21 3.60 17.87 -2.63
CA GLN A 21 2.43 17.64 -1.79
C GLN A 21 1.97 16.19 -1.92
N VAL A 22 2.68 15.29 -1.25
CA VAL A 22 2.33 13.87 -1.11
C VAL A 22 1.85 13.64 0.31
N ASP A 23 0.71 12.96 0.45
CA ASP A 23 0.06 12.73 1.74
C ASP A 23 0.67 11.52 2.49
N VAL A 24 1.11 10.48 1.75
CA VAL A 24 1.80 9.30 2.30
C VAL A 24 3.00 8.91 1.46
N ILE A 25 4.17 8.78 2.08
CA ILE A 25 5.38 8.20 1.45
C ILE A 25 5.39 6.69 1.74
N ASP A 26 5.42 5.88 0.69
CA ASP A 26 5.38 4.42 0.79
C ASP A 26 6.72 3.80 0.39
N LEU A 27 7.38 3.14 1.33
CA LEU A 27 8.69 2.54 1.16
C LEU A 27 8.54 1.11 0.67
N LYS A 28 8.93 0.87 -0.58
CA LYS A 28 8.95 -0.47 -1.16
C LYS A 28 10.04 -0.63 -2.22
N GLN A 29 10.40 -1.88 -2.52
CA GLN A 29 11.41 -2.25 -3.50
C GLN A 29 10.77 -2.95 -4.71
N PRO A 30 10.42 -2.22 -5.79
CA PRO A 30 9.83 -2.78 -6.99
C PRO A 30 10.59 -3.96 -7.62
N ALA A 31 11.93 -3.98 -7.50
CA ALA A 31 12.77 -5.04 -8.05
C ALA A 31 12.65 -6.37 -7.29
N LYS A 32 12.07 -6.37 -6.09
CA LYS A 32 11.88 -7.56 -5.24
C LYS A 32 10.43 -8.07 -5.24
N GLY A 33 9.61 -7.65 -6.21
CA GLY A 33 8.25 -8.17 -6.41
C GLY A 33 7.14 -7.13 -6.35
N ALA A 34 5.93 -7.59 -6.01
CA ALA A 34 4.72 -6.76 -5.98
C ALA A 34 4.75 -5.76 -4.82
N LEU A 35 5.12 -6.26 -3.65
CA LEU A 35 5.26 -5.57 -2.36
C LEU A 35 6.65 -5.80 -1.75
N GLY A 36 7.66 -6.03 -2.59
CA GLY A 36 9.05 -6.21 -2.15
C GLY A 36 9.51 -5.13 -1.16
N ALA A 37 10.31 -5.51 -0.16
CA ALA A 37 10.74 -4.62 0.92
C ALA A 37 12.13 -4.01 0.69
N LEU A 38 12.32 -2.79 1.19
CA LEU A 38 13.66 -2.25 1.46
C LEU A 38 14.26 -2.94 2.69
N ALA A 39 15.58 -2.82 2.88
CA ALA A 39 16.19 -3.34 4.11
C ALA A 39 15.71 -2.53 5.31
N VAL A 40 15.55 -3.18 6.46
CA VAL A 40 15.07 -2.53 7.71
C VAL A 40 15.95 -1.35 8.11
N ALA A 41 17.27 -1.47 7.93
CA ALA A 41 18.22 -0.39 8.18
C ALA A 41 17.97 0.83 7.27
N ASP A 42 17.77 0.61 5.97
CA ASP A 42 17.46 1.67 5.01
C ASP A 42 16.14 2.36 5.35
N VAL A 43 15.12 1.58 5.75
CA VAL A 43 13.82 2.15 6.18
C VAL A 43 14.00 3.03 7.40
N ALA A 44 14.74 2.58 8.42
CA ALA A 44 15.02 3.38 9.61
C ALA A 44 15.80 4.66 9.28
N GLU A 45 16.78 4.58 8.38
CA GLU A 45 17.52 5.75 7.89
C GLU A 45 16.58 6.75 7.20
N ILE A 46 15.69 6.27 6.34
CA ILE A 46 14.70 7.10 5.64
C ILE A 46 13.75 7.77 6.63
N VAL A 47 13.16 7.02 7.57
CA VAL A 47 12.25 7.57 8.58
C VAL A 47 12.93 8.68 9.38
N ASN A 48 14.19 8.50 9.76
CA ASN A 48 14.96 9.49 10.52
C ASN A 48 15.39 10.72 9.69
N SER A 49 15.35 10.62 8.36
CA SER A 49 15.79 11.70 7.44
C SER A 49 14.65 12.56 6.92
N LEU A 50 13.40 12.13 7.07
CA LEU A 50 12.21 12.86 6.61
C LEU A 50 11.70 13.84 7.67
N ASP A 51 10.98 14.88 7.24
CA ASP A 51 10.38 15.87 8.12
C ASP A 51 9.45 15.22 9.15
N SER A 52 9.49 15.69 10.39
CA SER A 52 8.62 15.22 11.46
C SER A 52 7.14 15.36 11.07
N GLY A 53 6.35 14.30 11.26
CA GLY A 53 4.92 14.30 10.96
C GLY A 53 4.55 13.83 9.56
N ARG A 54 5.53 13.48 8.70
CA ARG A 54 5.24 12.76 7.45
C ARG A 54 4.63 11.40 7.77
N LEU A 55 3.55 11.05 7.06
CA LEU A 55 3.00 9.70 7.10
C LEU A 55 3.82 8.80 6.20
N ILE A 56 4.41 7.77 6.80
CA ILE A 56 5.28 6.80 6.14
C ILE A 56 4.67 5.41 6.29
N SER A 57 4.53 4.69 5.18
CA SER A 57 4.22 3.26 5.18
C SER A 57 5.39 2.46 4.62
N ALA A 58 5.53 1.20 5.02
CA ALA A 58 6.52 0.29 4.41
C ALA A 58 5.96 -1.12 4.26
N THR A 59 6.35 -1.80 3.18
CA THR A 59 5.99 -3.19 2.95
C THR A 59 6.97 -4.16 3.63
N VAL A 60 6.47 -5.29 4.12
CA VAL A 60 7.32 -6.35 4.72
C VAL A 60 7.94 -7.30 3.68
N GLY A 61 7.55 -7.18 2.41
CA GLY A 61 8.03 -8.00 1.30
C GLY A 61 6.99 -8.97 0.78
N ASP A 62 7.35 -9.67 -0.30
CA ASP A 62 6.58 -10.77 -0.86
C ASP A 62 6.86 -12.05 -0.04
N LEU A 63 6.27 -12.12 1.15
CA LEU A 63 6.48 -13.20 2.11
C LEU A 63 5.42 -14.30 1.96
N PRO A 64 5.76 -15.56 2.26
CA PRO A 64 4.75 -16.61 2.32
C PRO A 64 3.75 -16.30 3.42
N MET A 65 2.49 -16.72 3.24
CA MET A 65 1.48 -16.67 4.29
C MET A 65 1.86 -17.71 5.37
N GLN A 66 2.74 -17.34 6.28
CA GLN A 66 3.19 -18.15 7.40
C GLN A 66 3.25 -17.23 8.64
N PRO A 67 2.52 -17.53 9.72
CA PRO A 67 2.36 -16.57 10.81
C PRO A 67 3.68 -16.11 11.44
N ASP A 68 4.59 -17.02 11.77
CA ASP A 68 5.87 -16.67 12.43
C ASP A 68 6.76 -15.79 11.55
N VAL A 69 6.77 -16.05 10.23
CA VAL A 69 7.51 -15.25 9.24
C VAL A 69 6.94 -13.84 9.17
N LEU A 70 5.62 -13.71 9.09
CA LEU A 70 4.94 -12.42 9.01
C LEU A 70 5.09 -11.62 10.30
N VAL A 71 4.90 -12.26 11.47
CA VAL A 71 5.06 -11.60 12.78
C VAL A 71 6.47 -11.03 12.93
N THR A 72 7.49 -11.83 12.63
CA THR A 72 8.90 -11.40 12.71
C THR A 72 9.17 -10.20 11.80
N ALA A 73 8.69 -10.26 10.54
CA ALA A 73 8.90 -9.19 9.57
C ALA A 73 8.14 -7.90 9.94
N VAL A 74 6.91 -8.03 10.46
CA VAL A 74 6.11 -6.89 10.91
C VAL A 74 6.73 -6.20 12.11
N GLN A 75 7.20 -6.96 13.10
CA GLN A 75 7.90 -6.39 14.26
C GLN A 75 9.16 -5.64 13.85
N ALA A 76 9.99 -6.24 12.98
CA ALA A 76 11.20 -5.60 12.49
C ALA A 76 10.89 -4.30 11.70
N MET A 77 9.85 -4.32 10.86
CA MET A 77 9.44 -3.14 10.10
C MET A 77 8.82 -2.06 10.98
N ALA A 78 7.96 -2.42 11.94
CA ALA A 78 7.36 -1.49 12.88
C ALA A 78 8.41 -0.78 13.74
N ALA A 79 9.48 -1.48 14.13
CA ALA A 79 10.58 -0.92 14.92
C ALA A 79 11.36 0.21 14.20
N THR A 80 11.19 0.38 12.89
CA THR A 80 11.81 1.47 12.11
C THR A 80 11.14 2.83 12.33
N GLY A 81 9.94 2.85 12.95
CA GLY A 81 9.18 4.08 13.20
C GLY A 81 8.19 4.45 12.10
N VAL A 82 7.96 3.59 11.10
CA VAL A 82 6.90 3.79 10.10
C VAL A 82 5.52 3.86 10.75
N ASN A 83 4.63 4.68 10.19
CA ASN A 83 3.25 4.83 10.67
C ASN A 83 2.40 3.62 10.31
N TYR A 84 2.64 2.99 9.17
CA TYR A 84 1.88 1.83 8.70
C TYR A 84 2.79 0.72 8.18
N VAL A 85 2.51 -0.52 8.59
CA VAL A 85 3.18 -1.71 8.06
C VAL A 85 2.23 -2.42 7.08
N LYS A 86 2.66 -2.57 5.82
CA LYS A 86 1.88 -3.19 4.75
C LYS A 86 2.28 -4.64 4.53
N ILE A 87 1.27 -5.51 4.47
CA ILE A 87 1.45 -6.96 4.40
C ILE A 87 0.71 -7.48 3.18
N GLY A 88 1.41 -8.16 2.28
CA GLY A 88 0.79 -8.82 1.13
C GLY A 88 0.06 -10.08 1.56
N PHE A 89 -1.24 -10.15 1.25
CA PHE A 89 -2.05 -11.35 1.44
C PHE A 89 -2.08 -12.12 0.11
N PHE A 90 -1.02 -12.88 -0.13
CA PHE A 90 -0.88 -13.72 -1.31
C PHE A 90 -1.84 -14.91 -1.24
N PRO A 91 -2.37 -15.43 -2.37
CA PRO A 91 -3.26 -16.58 -2.40
C PRO A 91 -2.70 -17.76 -1.61
N ALA A 92 -3.41 -18.14 -0.54
CA ALA A 92 -3.07 -19.23 0.36
C ALA A 92 -4.30 -19.61 1.21
N ASP A 93 -4.33 -20.83 1.72
CA ASP A 93 -5.47 -21.33 2.50
C ASP A 93 -5.50 -20.87 3.97
N ASN A 94 -4.42 -20.25 4.46
CA ASN A 94 -4.19 -19.99 5.89
C ASN A 94 -4.21 -18.50 6.27
N TRP A 95 -4.97 -17.68 5.53
CA TRP A 95 -5.12 -16.25 5.84
C TRP A 95 -5.62 -16.02 7.26
N LEU A 96 -6.59 -16.79 7.73
CA LEU A 96 -7.19 -16.59 9.07
C LEU A 96 -6.18 -16.80 10.19
N ASP A 97 -5.30 -17.79 10.09
CA ASP A 97 -4.23 -18.02 11.09
C ASP A 97 -3.23 -16.86 11.11
N CYS A 98 -2.86 -16.36 9.92
CA CYS A 98 -2.00 -15.19 9.79
C CYS A 98 -2.66 -13.94 10.39
N ILE A 99 -3.94 -13.71 10.11
CA ILE A 99 -4.73 -12.60 10.66
C ILE A 99 -4.79 -12.69 12.19
N HIS A 100 -5.02 -13.89 12.73
CA HIS A 100 -5.06 -14.09 14.17
C HIS A 100 -3.75 -13.70 14.85
N GLN A 101 -2.60 -14.19 14.35
CA GLN A 101 -1.30 -13.87 14.94
C GLN A 101 -0.91 -12.40 14.75
N LEU A 102 -1.16 -11.83 13.56
CA LEU A 102 -0.94 -10.41 13.29
C LEU A 102 -1.86 -9.52 14.14
N GLY A 103 -3.05 -10.00 14.49
CA GLY A 103 -3.98 -9.29 15.37
C GLY A 103 -3.45 -9.09 16.79
N ILE A 104 -2.55 -9.95 17.27
CA ILE A 104 -1.85 -9.74 18.55
C ILE A 104 -1.00 -8.48 18.48
N LEU A 105 -0.26 -8.30 17.38
CA LEU A 105 0.57 -7.13 17.13
C LEU A 105 -0.26 -5.86 16.89
N ALA A 106 -1.37 -5.97 16.17
CA ALA A 106 -2.27 -4.85 15.95
C ALA A 106 -2.85 -4.31 17.28
N LYS A 107 -3.22 -5.21 18.20
CA LYS A 107 -3.68 -4.86 19.56
C LYS A 107 -2.58 -4.26 20.45
N GLN A 108 -1.31 -4.46 20.10
CA GLN A 108 -0.17 -3.77 20.74
C GLN A 108 0.04 -2.34 20.19
N GLY A 109 -0.76 -1.92 19.21
CA GLY A 109 -0.75 -0.56 18.66
C GLY A 109 -0.05 -0.43 17.30
N TYR A 110 0.42 -1.52 16.69
CA TYR A 110 0.97 -1.45 15.33
C TYR A 110 -0.15 -1.27 14.31
N ALA A 111 -0.07 -0.23 13.49
CA ALA A 111 -1.07 0.02 12.45
C ALA A 111 -0.77 -0.83 11.21
N LEU A 112 -1.49 -1.95 11.08
CA LEU A 112 -1.31 -2.91 10.00
C LEU A 112 -2.27 -2.64 8.84
N ILE A 113 -1.75 -2.70 7.62
CA ILE A 113 -2.54 -2.63 6.38
C ILE A 113 -2.41 -3.96 5.63
N ALA A 114 -3.53 -4.66 5.45
CA ALA A 114 -3.58 -5.84 4.59
C ALA A 114 -3.67 -5.41 3.11
N VAL A 115 -2.82 -5.95 2.25
CA VAL A 115 -2.85 -5.69 0.82
C VAL A 115 -3.35 -6.94 0.10
N LEU A 116 -4.55 -6.86 -0.48
CA LEU A 116 -5.17 -7.89 -1.30
C LEU A 116 -4.85 -7.63 -2.78
N PHE A 117 -4.80 -8.69 -3.58
CA PHE A 117 -4.41 -8.60 -4.99
C PHE A 117 -5.61 -8.72 -5.93
N ALA A 118 -5.94 -7.64 -6.64
CA ALA A 118 -7.10 -7.57 -7.53
C ALA A 118 -7.08 -8.62 -8.65
N ASP A 119 -5.89 -8.89 -9.18
CA ASP A 119 -5.62 -9.88 -10.22
C ASP A 119 -5.69 -11.35 -9.72
N SER A 120 -5.94 -11.57 -8.44
CA SER A 120 -6.28 -12.89 -7.87
C SER A 120 -7.74 -12.99 -7.39
N GLN A 121 -8.58 -11.98 -7.66
CA GLN A 121 -10.00 -11.94 -7.27
C GLN A 121 -10.24 -12.32 -5.79
N PRO A 122 -9.75 -11.51 -4.84
CA PRO A 122 -9.71 -11.88 -3.43
C PRO A 122 -11.13 -11.89 -2.85
N ASP A 123 -11.41 -12.84 -1.95
CA ASP A 123 -12.67 -12.85 -1.22
C ASP A 123 -12.72 -11.69 -0.21
N LEU A 124 -13.62 -10.74 -0.47
CA LEU A 124 -13.82 -9.57 0.37
C LEU A 124 -14.49 -9.87 1.72
N ALA A 125 -14.91 -11.12 1.98
CA ALA A 125 -15.33 -11.54 3.32
C ALA A 125 -14.22 -11.42 4.36
N VAL A 126 -12.94 -11.47 3.93
CA VAL A 126 -11.77 -11.32 4.82
C VAL A 126 -11.74 -9.98 5.57
N ILE A 127 -12.37 -8.94 5.03
CA ILE A 127 -12.39 -7.58 5.62
C ILE A 127 -12.95 -7.61 7.06
N GLN A 128 -13.95 -8.46 7.32
CA GLN A 128 -14.50 -8.60 8.67
C GLN A 128 -13.50 -9.23 9.64
N ALA A 129 -12.73 -10.24 9.20
CA ALA A 129 -11.69 -10.86 10.01
C ALA A 129 -10.56 -9.87 10.32
N LEU A 130 -10.15 -9.05 9.34
CA LEU A 130 -9.16 -8.00 9.52
C LEU A 130 -9.60 -6.97 10.56
N GLN A 131 -10.86 -6.53 10.49
CA GLN A 131 -11.46 -5.61 11.46
C GLN A 131 -11.44 -6.19 12.88
N GLN A 132 -11.86 -7.44 13.05
CA GLN A 132 -11.88 -8.10 14.36
C GLN A 132 -10.47 -8.31 14.94
N ALA A 133 -9.49 -8.53 14.07
CA ALA A 133 -8.08 -8.61 14.47
C ALA A 133 -7.47 -7.25 14.83
N GLY A 134 -8.13 -6.14 14.50
CA GLY A 134 -7.67 -4.79 14.82
C GLY A 134 -6.75 -4.17 13.76
N PHE A 135 -6.77 -4.66 12.52
CA PHE A 135 -6.04 -4.00 11.42
C PHE A 135 -6.48 -2.54 11.28
N ALA A 136 -5.55 -1.67 10.88
CA ALA A 136 -5.85 -0.27 10.63
C ALA A 136 -6.53 -0.06 9.27
N GLY A 137 -6.28 -0.96 8.31
CA GLY A 137 -6.79 -0.80 6.97
C GLY A 137 -6.59 -2.01 6.06
N VAL A 138 -7.18 -1.89 4.87
CA VAL A 138 -7.10 -2.85 3.78
C VAL A 138 -6.92 -2.11 2.46
N MET A 139 -6.14 -2.68 1.55
CA MET A 139 -5.79 -2.08 0.28
C MET A 139 -5.89 -3.11 -0.85
N LEU A 140 -6.29 -2.66 -2.04
CA LEU A 140 -6.10 -3.42 -3.29
C LEU A 140 -4.84 -2.95 -4.02
N ASP A 141 -4.04 -3.89 -4.51
CA ASP A 141 -2.94 -3.68 -5.49
C ASP A 141 -2.99 -4.81 -6.54
N THR A 142 -2.09 -4.81 -7.52
CA THR A 142 -1.90 -5.93 -8.46
C THR A 142 -0.64 -6.72 -8.10
N MET A 143 -0.66 -8.04 -8.23
CA MET A 143 0.52 -8.87 -8.03
C MET A 143 1.40 -8.85 -9.28
N HIS A 144 0.79 -9.14 -10.43
CA HIS A 144 1.45 -9.26 -11.71
C HIS A 144 1.42 -7.93 -12.46
N LYS A 145 2.51 -7.18 -12.34
CA LYS A 145 2.61 -5.80 -12.85
C LYS A 145 2.49 -5.63 -14.38
N ASN A 146 2.50 -6.74 -15.12
CA ASN A 146 2.38 -6.75 -16.59
C ASN A 146 1.01 -7.24 -17.08
N LEU A 147 0.08 -7.60 -16.19
CA LEU A 147 -1.23 -8.17 -16.57
C LEU A 147 -2.38 -7.16 -16.54
N GLY A 148 -2.10 -5.91 -16.19
CA GLY A 148 -3.06 -4.82 -16.26
C GLY A 148 -3.03 -3.90 -15.04
N SER A 149 -3.85 -2.85 -15.10
CA SER A 149 -4.16 -1.97 -13.98
C SER A 149 -5.32 -2.52 -13.14
N LEU A 150 -5.48 -1.97 -11.94
CA LEU A 150 -6.61 -2.27 -11.05
C LEU A 150 -7.96 -2.20 -11.77
N THR A 151 -8.18 -1.14 -12.55
CA THR A 151 -9.41 -0.86 -13.29
C THR A 151 -9.63 -1.80 -14.48
N GLN A 152 -8.61 -2.56 -14.88
CA GLN A 152 -8.72 -3.64 -15.87
C GLN A 152 -9.05 -4.99 -15.24
N HIS A 153 -8.72 -5.19 -13.96
CA HIS A 153 -9.02 -6.43 -13.23
C HIS A 153 -10.35 -6.40 -12.47
N MET A 154 -10.77 -5.21 -12.01
CA MET A 154 -12.00 -5.03 -11.24
C MET A 154 -12.81 -3.88 -11.80
N SER A 155 -14.11 -4.13 -11.96
CA SER A 155 -15.08 -3.13 -12.38
C SER A 155 -15.28 -2.04 -11.31
N PRO A 156 -15.77 -0.84 -11.69
CA PRO A 156 -16.11 0.20 -10.73
C PRO A 156 -17.08 -0.26 -9.64
N ALA A 157 -18.00 -1.18 -9.95
CA ALA A 157 -18.96 -1.72 -8.98
C ALA A 157 -18.27 -2.62 -7.92
N GLU A 158 -17.34 -3.47 -8.34
CA GLU A 158 -16.56 -4.31 -7.42
C GLU A 158 -15.64 -3.46 -6.53
N LEU A 159 -14.98 -2.46 -7.11
CA LEU A 159 -14.17 -1.50 -6.36
C LEU A 159 -15.02 -0.70 -5.37
N GLN A 160 -16.21 -0.26 -5.77
CA GLN A 160 -17.15 0.42 -4.87
C GLN A 160 -17.59 -0.50 -3.71
N ALA A 161 -17.82 -1.78 -3.98
CA ALA A 161 -18.17 -2.77 -2.96
C ALA A 161 -17.01 -2.98 -1.97
N PHE A 162 -15.77 -3.06 -2.45
CA PHE A 162 -14.57 -3.11 -1.61
C PHE A 162 -14.47 -1.89 -0.69
N VAL A 163 -14.52 -0.67 -1.25
CA VAL A 163 -14.43 0.56 -0.46
C VAL A 163 -15.60 0.65 0.55
N GLY A 164 -16.81 0.27 0.13
CA GLY A 164 -17.99 0.24 1.00
C GLY A 164 -17.83 -0.72 2.18
N LYS A 165 -17.30 -1.92 1.95
CA LYS A 165 -17.03 -2.91 3.00
C LYS A 165 -15.95 -2.44 3.98
N ALA A 166 -14.83 -1.91 3.47
CA ALA A 166 -13.77 -1.36 4.30
C ALA A 166 -14.30 -0.21 5.19
N LYS A 167 -15.05 0.72 4.60
CA LYS A 167 -15.68 1.83 5.32
C LYS A 167 -16.68 1.36 6.39
N ALA A 168 -17.53 0.38 6.07
CA ALA A 168 -18.48 -0.18 7.03
C ALA A 168 -17.79 -0.88 8.20
N ALA A 169 -16.59 -1.43 7.96
CA ALA A 169 -15.73 -2.03 8.98
C ALA A 169 -14.89 -1.00 9.76
N GLY A 170 -14.98 0.31 9.42
CA GLY A 170 -14.16 1.36 10.03
C GLY A 170 -12.67 1.28 9.66
N LEU A 171 -12.33 0.60 8.57
CA LEU A 171 -10.97 0.40 8.09
C LEU A 171 -10.58 1.47 7.06
N ILE A 172 -9.33 1.92 7.09
CA ILE A 172 -8.74 2.71 6.02
C ILE A 172 -8.71 1.88 4.74
N SER A 173 -9.10 2.46 3.62
CA SER A 173 -9.18 1.82 2.32
C SER A 173 -8.20 2.41 1.31
N GLY A 174 -7.39 1.56 0.67
CA GLY A 174 -6.43 1.96 -0.36
C GLY A 174 -6.72 1.32 -1.71
N LEU A 175 -6.53 2.06 -2.81
CA LEU A 175 -6.55 1.50 -4.17
C LEU A 175 -5.23 1.80 -4.88
N ALA A 176 -4.55 0.76 -5.37
CA ALA A 176 -3.40 0.84 -6.25
C ALA A 176 -3.41 -0.32 -7.25
N GLY A 177 -2.33 -0.46 -8.02
CA GLY A 177 -2.22 -1.50 -9.05
C GLY A 177 -2.10 -0.87 -10.42
N SER A 178 -0.84 -0.56 -10.79
CA SER A 178 -0.48 0.05 -12.08
C SER A 178 -1.38 1.24 -12.50
N LEU A 179 -1.85 2.03 -11.52
CA LEU A 179 -2.74 3.15 -11.77
C LEU A 179 -2.08 4.19 -12.69
N THR A 180 -2.86 4.71 -13.64
CA THR A 180 -2.50 5.84 -14.50
C THR A 180 -3.23 7.11 -14.07
N LYS A 181 -2.93 8.23 -14.76
CA LYS A 181 -3.61 9.51 -14.52
C LYS A 181 -5.08 9.50 -14.98
N GLU A 182 -5.43 8.63 -15.92
CA GLU A 182 -6.79 8.43 -16.42
C GLU A 182 -7.66 7.71 -15.39
N ASP A 183 -7.09 6.72 -14.68
CA ASP A 183 -7.78 5.96 -13.64
C ASP A 183 -8.32 6.84 -12.51
N ILE A 184 -7.64 7.97 -12.21
CA ILE A 184 -8.01 8.87 -11.12
C ILE A 184 -9.48 9.34 -11.23
N SER A 185 -9.92 9.69 -12.44
CA SER A 185 -11.31 10.15 -12.67
C SER A 185 -12.37 9.07 -12.39
N VAL A 186 -11.99 7.80 -12.54
CA VAL A 186 -12.85 6.64 -12.26
C VAL A 186 -12.83 6.29 -10.77
N LEU A 187 -11.66 6.44 -10.12
CA LEU A 187 -11.45 6.00 -8.74
C LEU A 187 -11.84 7.03 -7.69
N LEU A 188 -11.69 8.34 -7.95
CA LEU A 188 -12.04 9.40 -6.99
C LEU A 188 -13.50 9.36 -6.53
N PRO A 189 -14.51 9.14 -7.41
CA PRO A 189 -15.90 9.03 -6.99
C PRO A 189 -16.16 7.88 -6.00
N LEU A 190 -15.31 6.85 -5.99
CA LEU A 190 -15.46 5.69 -5.10
C LEU A 190 -15.13 6.03 -3.64
N ARG A 191 -14.39 7.12 -3.42
CA ARG A 191 -14.00 7.66 -2.10
C ARG A 191 -13.20 6.67 -1.23
N ALA A 192 -12.25 5.96 -1.84
CA ALA A 192 -11.19 5.31 -1.07
C ALA A 192 -10.38 6.36 -0.30
N ASP A 193 -9.78 5.99 0.84
CA ASP A 193 -9.03 6.93 1.67
C ASP A 193 -7.74 7.38 0.99
N TYR A 194 -7.10 6.52 0.20
CA TYR A 194 -5.96 6.90 -0.63
C TYR A 194 -5.85 6.14 -1.95
N LEU A 195 -5.20 6.77 -2.92
CA LEU A 195 -4.77 6.16 -4.17
C LEU A 195 -3.24 6.03 -4.21
N GLY A 196 -2.72 4.86 -4.57
CA GLY A 196 -1.29 4.54 -4.54
C GLY A 196 -0.63 4.50 -5.92
N PHE A 197 0.49 5.21 -6.07
CA PHE A 197 1.20 5.35 -7.35
C PHE A 197 2.69 5.02 -7.23
N ARG A 198 3.21 4.31 -8.24
CA ARG A 198 4.65 4.17 -8.49
C ARG A 198 4.96 4.47 -9.95
N GLY A 199 4.49 3.62 -10.86
CA GLY A 199 4.77 3.74 -12.30
C GLY A 199 4.42 5.12 -12.83
N ALA A 200 3.21 5.60 -12.55
CA ALA A 200 2.75 6.93 -12.96
C ALA A 200 3.55 8.11 -12.40
N LEU A 201 4.44 7.91 -11.42
CA LEU A 201 5.33 8.95 -10.88
C LEU A 201 6.74 8.88 -11.49
N CYS A 202 7.04 7.83 -12.24
CA CYS A 202 8.35 7.57 -12.83
C CYS A 202 8.41 8.02 -14.30
N LYS A 203 9.64 8.22 -14.79
CA LYS A 203 9.92 8.46 -16.20
C LYS A 203 9.33 7.33 -17.06
N GLN A 204 8.71 7.70 -18.17
CA GLN A 204 8.08 6.77 -19.13
C GLN A 204 7.08 5.79 -18.49
N SER A 205 6.52 6.14 -17.32
CA SER A 205 5.65 5.28 -16.52
C SER A 205 6.30 3.95 -16.07
N GLN A 206 7.63 3.86 -16.08
CA GLN A 206 8.37 2.64 -15.71
C GLN A 206 8.67 2.60 -14.22
N ARG A 207 8.05 1.66 -13.48
CA ARG A 207 8.15 1.58 -12.00
C ARG A 207 9.55 1.39 -11.43
N THR A 208 10.52 0.94 -12.23
CA THR A 208 11.93 0.75 -11.85
C THR A 208 12.81 1.93 -12.27
N ALA A 209 12.30 2.86 -13.07
CA ALA A 209 12.99 4.09 -13.42
C ALA A 209 12.88 5.12 -12.29
N GLY A 210 13.69 6.18 -12.39
CA GLY A 210 13.65 7.30 -11.43
C GLY A 210 12.34 8.10 -11.52
N LEU A 211 12.01 8.75 -10.41
CA LEU A 211 10.87 9.67 -10.31
C LEU A 211 11.00 10.87 -11.27
N ASP A 212 9.85 11.40 -11.68
CA ASP A 212 9.73 12.52 -12.61
C ASP A 212 8.84 13.62 -12.02
N SER A 213 9.38 14.83 -11.89
CA SER A 213 8.70 15.96 -11.21
C SER A 213 7.41 16.37 -11.91
N GLN A 214 7.36 16.33 -13.23
CA GLN A 214 6.16 16.69 -13.99
C GLN A 214 5.06 15.66 -13.77
N GLN A 215 5.41 14.37 -13.84
CA GLN A 215 4.47 13.28 -13.59
C GLN A 215 3.88 13.34 -12.17
N ILE A 216 4.69 13.66 -11.16
CA ILE A 216 4.22 13.82 -9.77
C ILE A 216 3.25 15.00 -9.65
N ALA A 217 3.59 16.15 -10.24
CA ALA A 217 2.75 17.34 -10.22
C ALA A 217 1.40 17.07 -10.92
N ASP A 218 1.41 16.40 -12.06
CA ASP A 218 0.22 16.03 -12.84
C ASP A 218 -0.70 15.11 -12.04
N ILE A 219 -0.16 14.09 -11.37
CA ILE A 219 -0.94 13.19 -10.50
C ILE A 219 -1.53 13.96 -9.33
N ARG A 220 -0.73 14.81 -8.66
CA ARG A 220 -1.23 15.60 -7.53
C ARG A 220 -2.37 16.53 -7.93
N GLN A 221 -2.27 17.19 -9.09
CA GLN A 221 -3.33 18.10 -9.56
C GLN A 221 -4.66 17.37 -9.79
N ARG A 222 -4.62 16.08 -10.14
CA ARG A 222 -5.81 15.29 -10.44
C ARG A 222 -6.49 14.69 -9.21
N ILE A 223 -5.79 14.57 -8.08
CA ILE A 223 -6.32 14.02 -6.81
C ILE A 223 -6.98 15.12 -5.94
N LYS A 224 -6.84 16.39 -6.33
CA LYS A 224 -7.44 17.55 -5.65
C LYS A 224 -8.96 17.52 -5.60
#